data_AF-A0A358MEL5-F1
#
_entry.id   AF-A0A358MEL5-F1
#
_cell.length_a   1.000
_cell.length_b   1.000
_cell.length_c   1.000
_cell.angle_alpha   90.00
_cell.angle_beta   90.00
_cell.angle_gamma   90.00
#
_symmetry.space_group_name_H-M   'P 1'
#
loop_
_entity.id
_entity.type
_entity.pdbx_description
1 polymer ?
#
loop_
_entity_poly.entity_id
_entity_poly.type
_entity_poly.pdbx_seq_one_letter_code
_entity_poly.pdbx_strand_id
1 'polypeptide(L)' 'IIFDSGIEGGLDILRALASGANFVMLGRAWHFALAALGDKGPAHLVELLKKDIESNMGQIGAKSLADLSARRI' A
#
# COMPACT_ATOMS: atom_id res chain seq x y z
N ILE A 1 12.45 -0.19 9.26
CA ILE A 1 11.96 1.16 9.01
C ILE A 1 10.46 1.09 8.73
N ILE A 2 9.67 1.83 9.50
CA ILE A 2 8.23 2.00 9.26
C ILE A 2 8.05 3.39 8.65
N PHE A 3 7.28 3.50 7.57
CA PHE A 3 6.95 4.75 6.90
C PHE A 3 5.47 5.08 7.07
N ASP A 4 5.14 6.35 7.27
CA ASP A 4 3.75 6.84 7.30
C ASP A 4 3.66 8.19 6.56
N SER A 5 2.48 8.81 6.61
CA SER A 5 2.20 10.15 6.07
C SER A 5 2.11 10.21 4.54
N GLY A 6 0.88 10.35 4.03
CA GLY A 6 0.62 10.61 2.61
C GLY A 6 0.39 9.36 1.73
N ILE A 7 0.17 8.20 2.33
CA ILE A 7 -0.18 6.98 1.61
C ILE A 7 -1.65 7.01 1.21
N GLU A 8 -1.92 7.05 -0.08
CA GLU A 8 -3.27 7.13 -0.64
C GLU A 8 -3.65 5.91 -1.49
N GLY A 9 -2.65 5.17 -2.01
CA GLY A 9 -2.88 3.94 -2.75
C GLY A 9 -1.73 2.94 -2.69
N GLY A 10 -1.90 1.83 -3.43
CA GLY A 10 -0.93 0.75 -3.55
C GLY A 10 0.40 1.19 -4.16
N LEU A 11 0.38 2.12 -5.11
CA LEU A 11 1.60 2.66 -5.72
C LEU A 11 2.48 3.41 -4.70
N ASP A 12 1.88 4.19 -3.78
CA ASP A 12 2.63 4.89 -2.74
C ASP A 12 3.27 3.89 -1.76
N ILE A 13 2.56 2.81 -1.44
CA ILE A 13 3.09 1.71 -0.63
C ILE A 13 4.31 1.09 -1.33
N LEU A 14 4.20 0.77 -2.63
CA LEU A 14 5.30 0.20 -3.40
C LEU A 14 6.51 1.13 -3.47
N ARG A 15 6.30 2.44 -3.62
CA ARG A 15 7.36 3.48 -3.58
C ARG A 15 8.07 3.55 -2.24
N ALA A 16 7.32 3.52 -1.14
CA ALA A 16 7.89 3.51 0.20
C ALA A 16 8.75 2.25 0.42
N LEU A 17 8.27 1.08 0.00
CA LEU A 17 9.02 -0.18 0.08
C LEU A 17 10.28 -0.14 -0.81
N ALA A 18 10.16 0.34 -2.05
CA ALA A 18 11.30 0.51 -2.97
C ALA A 18 12.36 1.48 -2.41
N SER A 19 11.93 2.47 -1.61
CA SER A 19 12.79 3.44 -0.92
C SER A 19 13.37 2.92 0.40
N GLY A 20 13.13 1.66 0.76
CA GLY A 20 13.73 1.00 1.92
C GLY A 20 12.83 0.91 3.16
N ALA A 21 11.55 1.27 3.07
CA ALA A 21 10.60 0.96 4.13
C ALA A 21 10.41 -0.57 4.25
N ASN A 22 10.26 -1.07 5.47
CA ASN A 22 9.86 -2.46 5.73
C ASN A 22 8.35 -2.58 5.94
N PHE A 23 7.72 -1.51 6.43
CA PHE A 23 6.28 -1.43 6.67
C PHE A 23 5.77 -0.04 6.35
N VAL A 24 4.48 0.03 6.03
CA VAL A 24 3.74 1.27 5.82
C VAL A 24 2.56 1.33 6.78
N MET A 25 2.36 2.47 7.44
CA MET A 25 1.22 2.71 8.33
C MET A 25 0.14 3.57 7.66
N LEU A 26 -1.12 3.22 7.89
CA LEU A 26 -2.29 3.91 7.36
C LEU A 26 -2.98 4.71 8.47
N GLY A 27 -3.01 6.03 8.32
CA GLY A 27 -3.71 6.94 9.23
C GLY A 27 -5.12 7.27 8.75
N ARG A 28 -5.25 8.34 7.94
CA ARG A 28 -6.55 8.86 7.48
C ARG A 28 -7.37 7.82 6.72
N ALA A 29 -6.76 7.08 5.80
CA ALA A 29 -7.45 6.07 5.02
C ALA A 29 -8.17 5.04 5.90
N TRP A 30 -7.52 4.58 6.97
CA TRP A 30 -8.11 3.65 7.94
C TRP A 30 -9.34 4.24 8.63
N HIS A 31 -9.24 5.48 9.12
CA HIS A 31 -10.33 6.17 9.80
C HIS A 31 -11.49 6.48 8.84
N PHE A 32 -11.21 6.83 7.59
CA PHE A 32 -12.23 7.05 6.57
C PHE A 32 -12.97 5.77 6.23
N ALA A 33 -12.25 4.64 6.09
CA ALA A 33 -12.88 3.35 5.87
C ALA A 33 -13.78 2.96 7.05
N LEU A 34 -13.28 3.12 8.28
CA LEU A 34 -14.06 2.89 9.51
C LEU A 34 -15.32 3.77 9.58
N ALA A 35 -15.21 5.06 9.23
CA ALA A 35 -16.34 5.97 9.24
C ALA A 35 -17.38 5.62 8.14
N ALA A 36 -16.93 5.19 6.96
CA ALA A 36 -17.80 4.91 5.82
C ALA A 36 -18.53 3.56 5.92
N LEU A 37 -17.86 2.53 6.44
CA LEU A 37 -18.34 1.13 6.40
C LEU A 37 -18.36 0.46 7.78
N GLY A 38 -18.18 1.23 8.86
CA GLY A 38 -18.12 0.72 10.21
C GLY A 38 -16.95 -0.24 10.42
N ASP A 39 -17.15 -1.22 11.29
CA ASP A 39 -16.17 -2.26 11.64
C ASP A 39 -15.64 -3.06 10.43
N LYS A 40 -16.43 -3.17 9.35
CA LYS A 40 -16.03 -3.83 8.10
C LYS A 40 -15.13 -2.98 7.21
N GLY A 41 -15.10 -1.67 7.43
CA GLY A 41 -14.36 -0.73 6.60
C GLY A 41 -12.87 -1.00 6.52
N PRO A 42 -12.16 -1.15 7.65
CA PRO A 42 -10.73 -1.43 7.62
C PRO A 42 -10.36 -2.71 6.86
N ALA A 43 -11.13 -3.79 7.02
CA ALA A 43 -10.92 -5.03 6.27
C ALA A 43 -11.13 -4.80 4.76
N HIS A 44 -12.17 -4.05 4.39
CA HIS A 44 -12.42 -3.68 3.00
C HIS A 44 -11.28 -2.85 2.39
N LEU A 45 -10.75 -1.86 3.13
CA LEU A 45 -9.61 -1.04 2.71
C LEU A 45 -8.36 -1.88 2.45
N VAL A 46 -8.05 -2.82 3.35
CA VAL A 46 -6.88 -3.71 3.20
C VAL A 46 -6.99 -4.55 1.92
N GLU A 47 -8.17 -5.12 1.65
CA GLU A 47 -8.40 -5.90 0.42
C GLU A 47 -8.32 -5.03 -0.85
N LEU A 48 -8.79 -3.78 -0.78
CA LEU A 48 -8.67 -2.83 -1.88
C LEU A 48 -7.19 -2.51 -2.18
N LEU A 49 -6.42 -2.15 -1.15
CA LEU A 49 -4.99 -1.83 -1.29
C LEU A 49 -4.19 -3.03 -1.75
N LYS A 50 -4.52 -4.25 -1.30
CA LYS A 50 -3.87 -5.48 -1.76
C LYS A 50 -4.05 -5.68 -3.28
N LYS A 51 -5.28 -5.54 -3.78
CA LYS A 51 -5.56 -5.64 -5.22
C LYS A 51 -4.87 -4.55 -6.02
N ASP A 52 -4.81 -3.34 -5.50
CA ASP A 52 -4.09 -2.22 -6.13
C ASP A 52 -2.58 -2.50 -6.19
N ILE A 53 -1.98 -2.99 -5.10
CA ILE A 53 -0.58 -3.45 -5.07
C ILE A 53 -0.33 -4.54 -6.12
N GLU A 54 -1.17 -5.58 -6.17
CA GLU A 54 -1.05 -6.67 -7.13
C GLU A 54 -1.14 -6.16 -8.59
N SER A 55 -2.07 -5.24 -8.86
CA SER A 55 -2.23 -4.61 -10.17
C SER A 55 -0.97 -3.82 -10.58
N ASN A 56 -0.49 -2.94 -9.70
CA ASN A 56 0.71 -2.14 -9.94
C ASN A 56 1.95 -3.03 -10.12
N MET A 57 2.13 -4.07 -9.30
CA MET A 57 3.22 -5.03 -9.44
C MET A 57 3.20 -5.75 -10.79
N GLY A 58 2.01 -6.15 -11.27
CA GLY A 58 1.82 -6.71 -12.60
C GLY A 58 2.23 -5.74 -13.71
N GLN A 59 1.86 -4.47 -13.60
CA GLN A 59 2.19 -3.42 -14.59
C GLN A 59 3.70 -3.12 -14.65
N ILE A 60 4.40 -3.12 -13.52
CA ILE A 60 5.86 -2.85 -13.45
C ILE A 60 6.72 -4.11 -13.58
N GLY A 61 6.08 -5.27 -13.83
CA GLY A 61 6.77 -6.56 -13.96
C GLY A 61 7.55 -6.95 -12.71
N ALA A 62 7.03 -6.65 -11.52
CA ALA A 62 7.57 -7.12 -10.24
C ALA A 62 6.83 -8.40 -9.83
N LYS A 63 7.55 -9.50 -9.65
CA LYS A 63 6.98 -10.79 -9.22
C LYS A 63 6.91 -10.89 -7.69
N SER A 64 7.76 -10.13 -6.99
CA SER A 64 7.84 -10.07 -5.54
C SER A 64 8.19 -8.67 -5.07
N LEU A 65 7.95 -8.37 -3.79
CA LEU A 65 8.36 -7.09 -3.19
C LEU A 65 9.88 -6.89 -3.22
N ALA A 66 10.66 -7.97 -3.30
CA ALA A 66 12.12 -7.89 -3.42
C ALA A 66 12.57 -7.29 -4.77
N ASP A 67 11.73 -7.37 -5.80
CA ASP A 67 12.05 -6.83 -7.13
C ASP A 67 11.96 -5.28 -7.19
N LEU A 68 11.37 -4.66 -6.16
CA LEU A 68 11.04 -3.23 -6.15
C LEU A 68 12.27 -2.33 -5.99
N SER A 69 13.27 -2.75 -5.22
CA SER A 69 14.48 -1.95 -4.96
C SER A 69 15.27 -1.65 -6.25
N ALA A 70 15.20 -2.55 -7.23
CA ALA A 70 15.81 -2.38 -8.54
C ALA A 70 14.99 -1.48 -9.49
N ARG A 71 13.75 -1.12 -9.14
CA ARG A 71 12.77 -0.53 -10.08
C ARG A 71 12.57 0.99 -9.96
N ARG A 72 13.14 1.66 -8.94
CA ARG A 72 13.07 3.12 -8.71
C ARG A 72 11.75 3.75 -9.19
N ILE A 73 10.64 3.17 -8.70
CA ILE A 73 9.26 3.60 -8.92
C ILE A 73 8.87 4.72 -7.97
#